data_AF-A0A523VY32-F1
#
_entry.id   AF-A0A523VY32-F1
#
_cell.length_a   1.000
_cell.length_b   1.000
_cell.length_c   1.000
_cell.angle_alpha   90.00
_cell.angle_beta   90.00
_cell.angle_gamma   90.00
#
_symmetry.space_group_name_H-M   'P 1'
#
loop_
_entity.id
_entity.type
_entity.pdbx_description
1 polymer ?
#
loop_
_entity_poly.entity_id
_entity_poly.type
_entity_poly.pdbx_seq_one_letter_code
_entity_poly.pdbx_strand_id
1 'polypeptide(L)'
;MKNVLLLTFPKTITNYNGYYMLHVDNNLNVAGGRFTGCRETFCANIRHKHNGTRSGEGFSEINTNRLYVLITFGGRTSDTGLLDKMTRSLKLVNSFERYHKWPLSKIKPANDKRKSVDIPSVLFIANRKWGVSPYLVSLYTLLIRLGKYPWLTDTIVNEADHKTIVAKLKKVCSAKRNTFNDAMHIHKSINMANILISNYDELFKGKSKRYHWSTGKLNSSLYYNEGISLLAADQSKYKKLQKKCLELKKK
;
A
#
# COMPACT_ATOMS: atom_id res chain seq x y z
N MET A 1 -10.73 -17.65 29.69
CA MET A 1 -10.14 -16.35 29.28
C MET A 1 -9.21 -16.60 28.09
N LYS A 2 -9.44 -15.96 26.94
CA LYS A 2 -8.64 -16.19 25.72
C LYS A 2 -7.35 -15.36 25.80
N ASN A 3 -6.22 -16.06 25.86
CA ASN A 3 -4.87 -15.50 25.86
C ASN A 3 -4.65 -14.58 24.65
N VAL A 4 -4.54 -13.28 24.90
CA VAL A 4 -4.08 -12.31 23.91
C VAL A 4 -2.55 -12.41 23.88
N LEU A 5 -2.02 -13.01 22.83
CA LEU A 5 -0.58 -13.06 22.58
C LEU A 5 -0.09 -11.62 22.29
N LEU A 6 0.36 -10.93 23.35
CA LEU A 6 1.15 -9.72 23.25
C LEU A 6 2.51 -10.13 22.67
N LEU A 7 2.73 -9.85 21.38
CA LEU A 7 4.07 -9.90 20.81
C LEU A 7 4.84 -8.72 21.39
N THR A 8 5.53 -8.96 22.50
CA THR A 8 6.59 -8.09 23.01
C THR A 8 7.73 -8.09 21.99
N PHE A 9 7.80 -7.03 21.20
CA PHE A 9 8.96 -6.79 20.34
C PHE A 9 10.15 -6.38 21.22
N PRO A 10 11.34 -6.97 21.04
CA PRO A 10 12.51 -6.70 21.87
C PRO A 10 12.87 -5.21 21.84
N LYS A 11 13.28 -4.70 23.01
CA LYS A 11 13.85 -3.36 23.18
C LYS A 11 14.95 -3.18 22.13
N THR A 12 14.90 -2.05 21.41
CA THR A 12 15.85 -1.64 20.35
C THR A 12 15.90 -2.55 19.12
N ILE A 13 14.88 -2.47 18.25
CA ILE A 13 14.96 -2.98 16.87
C ILE A 13 15.54 -1.87 15.99
N THR A 14 16.86 -1.84 15.85
CA THR A 14 17.56 -1.05 14.82
C THR A 14 17.72 -1.81 13.49
N ASN A 15 17.24 -3.05 13.38
CA ASN A 15 17.27 -3.85 12.14
C ASN A 15 15.87 -4.36 11.75
N TYR A 16 15.34 -3.82 10.65
CA TYR A 16 13.97 -4.02 10.15
C TYR A 16 13.77 -5.38 9.46
N ASN A 17 13.49 -6.44 10.22
CA ASN A 17 13.15 -7.75 9.67
C ASN A 17 11.62 -7.99 9.69
N GLY A 18 10.95 -7.79 8.55
CA GLY A 18 9.65 -8.41 8.26
C GLY A 18 8.43 -7.49 8.06
N TYR A 19 8.55 -6.16 8.19
CA TYR A 19 7.45 -5.22 7.93
C TYR A 19 7.88 -3.99 7.13
N TYR A 20 6.95 -3.47 6.31
CA TYR A 20 7.10 -2.19 5.64
C TYR A 20 6.63 -1.06 6.55
N MET A 21 7.30 0.08 6.54
CA MET A 21 6.90 1.24 7.35
C MET A 21 6.33 2.33 6.44
N LEU A 22 5.08 2.71 6.69
CA LEU A 22 4.33 3.71 5.93
C LEU A 22 4.01 4.91 6.84
N HIS A 23 4.32 6.12 6.39
CA HIS A 23 3.97 7.37 7.07
C HIS A 23 2.76 8.01 6.37
N VAL A 24 1.72 8.41 7.12
CA VAL A 24 0.44 8.89 6.54
C VAL A 24 0.36 10.41 6.43
N ASP A 25 1.15 11.14 7.21
CA ASP A 25 1.27 12.61 7.15
C ASP A 25 2.64 13.07 6.64
N ASN A 26 2.60 14.11 5.82
CA ASN A 26 3.68 14.53 4.92
C ASN A 26 4.85 15.30 5.58
N ASN A 27 4.89 15.49 6.90
CA ASN A 27 5.68 16.59 7.47
C ASN A 27 6.92 16.22 8.29
N LEU A 28 7.44 14.98 8.24
CA LEU A 28 8.63 14.65 9.03
C LEU A 28 9.80 14.00 8.29
N ASN A 29 10.93 14.69 8.35
CA ASN A 29 12.28 14.20 8.08
C ASN A 29 12.71 13.28 9.22
N VAL A 30 12.41 11.99 9.13
CA VAL A 30 13.09 10.97 9.94
C VAL A 30 13.93 10.12 9.01
N ALA A 31 15.21 9.91 9.36
CA ALA A 31 16.13 9.02 8.66
C ALA A 31 15.44 7.65 8.45
N GLY A 32 15.00 7.39 7.22
CA GLY A 32 13.95 6.40 6.95
C GLY A 32 13.13 6.64 5.68
N GLY A 33 13.30 7.80 5.04
CA GLY A 33 12.73 8.17 3.75
C GLY A 33 11.60 9.19 3.90
N ARG A 34 11.73 10.35 3.26
CA ARG A 34 10.62 11.31 3.15
C ARG A 34 9.43 10.60 2.49
N PHE A 35 8.24 10.78 3.04
CA PHE A 35 7.03 10.67 2.25
C PHE A 35 6.97 11.92 1.35
N THR A 36 7.65 11.90 0.21
CA THR A 36 7.25 12.82 -0.86
C THR A 36 5.86 12.35 -1.31
N GLY A 37 4.90 13.26 -1.49
CA GLY A 37 3.44 12.99 -1.51
C GLY A 37 2.91 11.95 -2.51
N CYS A 38 3.75 11.20 -3.21
CA CYS A 38 3.42 10.21 -4.23
C CYS A 38 3.60 8.76 -3.71
N ARG A 39 2.54 7.95 -3.82
CA ARG A 39 2.54 6.50 -3.56
C ARG A 39 3.57 5.71 -4.39
N GLU A 40 3.94 6.20 -5.57
CA GLU A 40 5.03 5.63 -6.36
C GLU A 40 6.41 5.84 -5.72
N THR A 41 6.61 6.93 -4.97
CA THR A 41 7.85 7.14 -4.19
C THR A 41 7.97 6.10 -3.07
N PHE A 42 6.85 5.65 -2.49
CA PHE A 42 6.87 4.57 -1.50
C PHE A 42 7.41 3.26 -2.11
N CYS A 43 7.03 2.93 -3.36
CA CYS A 43 7.62 1.82 -4.10
C CYS A 43 9.12 2.02 -4.33
N ALA A 44 9.56 3.23 -4.68
CA ALA A 44 10.98 3.54 -4.83
C ALA A 44 11.75 3.37 -3.50
N ASN A 45 11.21 3.84 -2.37
CA ASN A 45 11.82 3.71 -1.05
C ASN A 45 11.93 2.25 -0.59
N ILE A 46 10.90 1.43 -0.86
CA ILE A 46 10.95 -0.02 -0.66
C ILE A 46 12.13 -0.60 -1.43
N ARG A 47 12.23 -0.30 -2.73
CA ARG A 47 13.32 -0.80 -3.58
C ARG A 47 14.71 -0.31 -3.13
N HIS A 48 14.87 0.97 -2.76
CA HIS A 48 16.16 1.51 -2.32
C HIS A 48 16.63 0.86 -1.02
N LYS A 49 15.74 0.65 -0.03
CA LYS A 49 16.10 -0.09 1.19
C LYS A 49 16.48 -1.55 0.91
N HIS A 50 15.90 -2.16 -0.11
CA HIS A 50 16.22 -3.54 -0.50
C HIS A 50 17.45 -3.69 -1.41
N ASN A 51 17.85 -2.64 -2.13
CA ASN A 51 19.04 -2.63 -3.00
C ASN A 51 20.26 -1.95 -2.35
N GLY A 52 20.09 -1.32 -1.18
CA GLY A 52 21.11 -0.50 -0.51
C GLY A 52 22.07 -1.26 0.41
N THR A 53 21.93 -2.57 0.60
CA THR A 53 22.94 -3.40 1.25
C THR A 53 24.03 -3.73 0.23
N ARG A 54 25.22 -3.12 0.41
CA ARG A 54 26.46 -3.34 -0.36
C ARG A 54 26.95 -4.80 -0.38
N SER A 55 26.28 -5.72 0.29
CA SER A 55 26.70 -7.10 0.53
C SER A 55 26.05 -8.16 -0.35
N GLY A 56 25.28 -7.82 -1.39
CA GLY A 56 24.65 -8.85 -2.23
C GLY A 56 23.55 -9.65 -1.52
N GLU A 57 23.19 -9.28 -0.29
CA GLU A 57 21.98 -9.71 0.42
C GLU A 57 20.74 -8.99 -0.17
N GLY A 58 20.59 -9.09 -1.49
CA GLY A 58 19.48 -8.56 -2.25
C GLY A 58 18.28 -9.49 -2.11
N PHE A 59 17.09 -8.92 -1.87
CA PHE A 59 15.85 -9.69 -1.83
C PHE A 59 16.01 -11.01 -1.05
N SER A 60 16.38 -10.98 0.23
CA SER A 60 15.97 -12.09 1.08
C SER A 60 14.45 -12.11 0.96
N GLU A 61 13.89 -13.09 0.25
CA GLU A 61 12.46 -13.20 0.06
C GLU A 61 11.88 -13.20 1.46
N ILE A 62 11.24 -12.10 1.86
CA ILE A 62 10.49 -12.06 3.11
C ILE A 62 9.39 -13.11 2.89
N ASN A 63 9.69 -14.34 3.33
CA ASN A 63 8.87 -15.54 3.19
C ASN A 63 7.83 -15.52 4.30
N THR A 64 7.12 -14.41 4.37
CA THR A 64 6.01 -14.24 5.29
C THR A 64 4.74 -14.62 4.55
N ASN A 65 3.90 -15.41 5.21
CA ASN A 65 2.55 -15.72 4.72
C ASN A 65 1.65 -14.48 4.63
N ARG A 66 2.07 -13.38 5.27
CA ARG A 66 1.35 -12.10 5.35
C ARG A 66 2.26 -10.92 5.02
N LEU A 67 1.67 -9.85 4.53
CA LEU A 67 2.30 -8.54 4.40
C LEU A 67 2.11 -7.78 5.72
N TYR A 68 3.18 -7.33 6.36
CA TYR A 68 3.10 -6.48 7.54
C TYR A 68 3.43 -5.05 7.15
N VAL A 69 2.55 -4.10 7.48
CA VAL A 69 2.77 -2.67 7.23
C VAL A 69 2.51 -1.88 8.51
N LEU A 70 3.56 -1.30 9.09
CA LEU A 70 3.44 -0.41 10.24
C LEU A 70 3.14 1.00 9.74
N ILE A 71 2.07 1.59 10.25
CA ILE A 71 1.56 2.89 9.84
C ILE A 71 1.68 3.89 10.97
N THR A 72 2.23 5.07 10.71
CA THR A 72 2.41 6.16 11.70
C THR A 72 2.13 7.53 11.08
N PHE A 73 1.86 8.57 11.88
CA PHE A 73 1.78 9.96 11.40
C PHE A 73 3.14 10.66 11.26
N GLY A 74 4.23 9.98 11.57
CA GLY A 74 5.58 10.51 11.42
C GLY A 74 5.97 11.58 12.43
N GLY A 75 5.08 12.06 13.32
CA GLY A 75 5.36 13.08 14.33
C GLY A 75 4.96 12.80 15.76
N ARG A 76 5.43 13.69 16.66
CA ARG A 76 5.05 13.75 18.08
C ARG A 76 3.64 14.32 18.23
N THR A 77 2.68 13.75 17.52
CA THR A 77 1.29 14.20 17.58
C THR A 77 0.54 13.30 18.54
N SER A 78 -0.24 13.92 19.45
CA SER A 78 -1.25 13.23 20.24
C SER A 78 -2.49 12.92 19.39
N ASP A 79 -2.35 12.69 18.07
CA ASP A 79 -3.48 12.43 17.18
C ASP A 79 -4.07 11.06 17.51
N THR A 80 -5.08 11.08 18.38
CA THR A 80 -5.84 9.92 18.85
C THR A 80 -6.69 9.30 17.73
N GLY A 81 -6.85 9.98 16.59
CA GLY A 81 -7.69 9.53 15.47
C GLY A 81 -7.03 8.58 14.48
N LEU A 82 -5.76 8.17 14.68
CA LEU A 82 -5.06 7.27 13.75
C LEU A 82 -5.82 5.95 13.57
N LEU A 83 -6.26 5.33 14.68
CA LEU A 83 -6.94 4.05 14.64
C LEU A 83 -8.26 4.12 13.86
N ASP A 84 -9.03 5.20 14.03
CA ASP A 84 -10.29 5.40 13.31
C ASP A 84 -10.07 5.60 11.82
N LYS A 85 -9.08 6.43 11.46
CA LYS A 85 -8.66 6.63 10.06
C LYS A 85 -8.24 5.29 9.42
N MET A 86 -7.44 4.50 10.15
CA MET A 86 -6.98 3.19 9.66
C MET A 86 -8.08 2.13 9.64
N THR A 87 -9.10 2.23 10.50
CA THR A 87 -10.28 1.37 10.45
C THR A 87 -11.08 1.61 9.16
N ARG A 88 -11.23 2.87 8.75
CA ARG A 88 -11.86 3.22 7.46
C ARG A 88 -11.03 2.72 6.28
N SER A 89 -9.70 2.89 6.32
CA SER A 89 -8.77 2.32 5.35
C SER A 89 -8.92 0.80 5.23
N LEU A 90 -9.00 0.10 6.37
CA LEU A 90 -9.15 -1.35 6.41
C LEU A 90 -10.44 -1.81 5.74
N LYS A 91 -11.56 -1.11 5.96
CA LYS A 91 -12.83 -1.46 5.32
C LYS A 91 -12.76 -1.34 3.79
N LEU A 92 -12.07 -0.33 3.25
CA LEU A 92 -11.82 -0.23 1.81
C LEU A 92 -10.95 -1.39 1.30
N VAL A 93 -9.83 -1.69 1.95
CA VAL A 93 -8.96 -2.81 1.57
C VAL A 93 -9.73 -4.13 1.60
N ASN A 94 -10.49 -4.38 2.67
CA ASN A 94 -11.27 -5.60 2.85
C ASN A 94 -12.40 -5.74 1.82
N SER A 95 -12.91 -4.64 1.26
CA SER A 95 -13.87 -4.69 0.15
C SER A 95 -13.25 -5.37 -1.09
N PHE A 96 -12.04 -4.96 -1.48
CA PHE A 96 -11.31 -5.59 -2.58
C PHE A 96 -10.95 -7.04 -2.25
N GLU A 97 -10.39 -7.29 -1.06
CA GLU A 97 -9.97 -8.64 -0.69
C GLU A 97 -11.15 -9.61 -0.64
N ARG A 98 -12.29 -9.20 -0.07
CA ARG A 98 -13.51 -10.02 -0.02
C ARG A 98 -14.02 -10.34 -1.43
N TYR A 99 -14.16 -9.33 -2.28
CA TYR A 99 -14.68 -9.50 -3.64
C TYR A 99 -13.84 -10.48 -4.47
N HIS A 100 -12.52 -10.42 -4.32
CA HIS A 100 -11.57 -11.26 -5.05
C HIS A 100 -11.14 -12.52 -4.28
N LYS A 101 -11.84 -12.88 -3.19
CA LYS A 101 -11.60 -14.08 -2.37
C LYS A 101 -10.18 -14.18 -1.81
N TRP A 102 -9.58 -13.06 -1.47
CA TRP A 102 -8.29 -12.99 -0.78
C TRP A 102 -8.49 -13.03 0.74
N PRO A 103 -7.58 -13.67 1.51
CA PRO A 103 -7.56 -13.54 2.95
C PRO A 103 -7.59 -12.08 3.41
N LEU A 104 -8.56 -11.75 4.26
CA LEU A 104 -8.79 -10.39 4.73
C LEU A 104 -7.62 -9.88 5.57
N SER A 105 -7.37 -8.59 5.42
CA SER A 105 -6.46 -7.79 6.21
C SER A 105 -7.02 -7.54 7.62
N LYS A 106 -6.12 -7.27 8.56
CA LYS A 106 -6.45 -6.86 9.92
C LYS A 106 -5.57 -5.70 10.33
N ILE A 107 -6.05 -4.88 11.26
CA ILE A 107 -5.24 -3.88 11.93
C ILE A 107 -5.08 -4.22 13.41
N LYS A 108 -3.95 -3.84 13.98
CA LYS A 108 -3.71 -3.88 15.42
C LYS A 108 -3.13 -2.54 15.85
N PRO A 109 -3.59 -1.95 16.96
CA PRO A 109 -2.84 -0.87 17.59
C PRO A 109 -1.40 -1.33 17.85
N ALA A 110 -0.45 -0.43 17.64
CA ALA A 110 0.96 -0.66 17.90
C ALA A 110 1.53 0.58 18.59
N ASN A 111 2.46 0.35 19.51
CA ASN A 111 3.23 1.43 20.12
C ASN A 111 4.62 1.39 19.51
N ASP A 112 4.91 2.36 18.64
CA ASP A 112 6.26 2.55 18.12
C ASP A 112 7.03 3.47 19.07
N LYS A 113 7.90 2.86 19.89
CA LYS A 113 8.75 3.57 20.84
C LYS A 113 10.04 3.97 20.16
N ARG A 114 10.09 5.19 19.61
CA ARG A 114 11.34 5.75 19.06
C ARG A 114 11.90 6.78 20.03
N LYS A 115 13.12 6.55 20.53
CA LYS A 115 13.86 7.51 21.37
C LYS A 115 13.01 8.09 22.52
N SER A 116 12.32 7.22 23.26
CA SER A 116 11.50 7.58 24.42
C SER A 116 10.22 8.40 24.14
N VAL A 117 9.78 8.46 22.88
CA VAL A 117 8.48 9.04 22.50
C VAL A 117 7.55 7.94 22.00
N ASP A 118 6.35 7.88 22.55
CA ASP A 118 5.27 7.04 22.02
C ASP A 118 4.71 7.69 20.75
N ILE A 119 4.90 7.03 19.62
CA ILE A 119 4.33 7.45 18.34
C ILE A 119 3.08 6.60 18.09
N PRO A 120 1.88 7.22 17.99
CA PRO A 120 0.67 6.50 17.62
C PRO A 120 0.91 5.72 16.32
N SER A 121 0.72 4.40 16.41
CA SER A 121 1.01 3.49 15.31
C SER A 121 -0.06 2.42 15.17
N VAL A 122 -0.24 1.94 13.94
CA VAL A 122 -1.16 0.86 13.62
C VAL A 122 -0.46 -0.14 12.72
N LEU A 123 -0.43 -1.40 13.11
CA LEU A 123 0.10 -2.48 12.32
C LEU A 123 -1.00 -3.09 11.44
N PHE A 124 -0.86 -2.97 10.13
CA PHE A 124 -1.63 -3.73 9.16
C PHE A 124 -1.00 -5.11 8.96
N ILE A 125 -1.83 -6.14 9.01
CA ILE A 125 -1.50 -7.53 8.71
C ILE A 125 -2.35 -7.93 7.50
N ALA A 126 -1.77 -7.81 6.32
CA ALA A 126 -2.45 -7.94 5.04
C ALA A 126 -2.06 -9.21 4.27
N ASN A 127 -2.75 -9.46 3.16
CA ASN A 127 -2.38 -10.53 2.26
C ASN A 127 -0.99 -10.28 1.63
N ARG A 128 -0.11 -11.30 1.62
CA ARG A 128 1.22 -11.21 0.99
C ARG A 128 1.17 -10.79 -0.49
N LYS A 129 0.07 -11.09 -1.20
CA LYS A 129 -0.15 -10.73 -2.60
C LYS A 129 0.04 -9.24 -2.86
N TRP A 130 -0.36 -8.37 -1.92
CA TRP A 130 -0.19 -6.92 -2.04
C TRP A 130 1.28 -6.48 -2.18
N GLY A 131 2.21 -7.22 -1.57
CA GLY A 131 3.65 -6.89 -1.58
C GLY A 131 4.42 -7.46 -2.77
N VAL A 132 3.79 -8.19 -3.68
CA VAL A 132 4.50 -8.91 -4.75
C VAL A 132 5.05 -8.00 -5.83
N SER A 133 4.39 -6.88 -6.07
CA SER A 133 4.66 -6.00 -7.21
C SER A 133 4.49 -4.53 -6.80
N PRO A 134 5.28 -3.60 -7.37
CA PRO A 134 5.13 -2.17 -7.09
C PRO A 134 3.76 -1.61 -7.49
N TYR A 135 3.09 -2.23 -8.46
CA TYR A 135 1.73 -1.85 -8.86
C TYR A 135 0.70 -2.18 -7.78
N LEU A 136 0.82 -3.36 -7.17
CA LEU A 136 -0.06 -3.80 -6.07
C LEU A 136 0.24 -3.01 -4.78
N VAL A 137 1.51 -2.72 -4.49
CA VAL A 137 1.90 -1.88 -3.35
C VAL A 137 1.40 -0.44 -3.52
N SER A 138 1.54 0.14 -4.72
CA SER A 138 1.02 1.49 -5.03
C SER A 138 -0.50 1.55 -4.86
N LEU A 139 -1.23 0.54 -5.33
CA LEU A 139 -2.68 0.43 -5.14
C LEU A 139 -3.05 0.25 -3.66
N TYR A 140 -2.40 -0.66 -2.95
CA TYR A 140 -2.63 -0.91 -1.53
C TYR A 140 -2.44 0.38 -0.70
N THR A 141 -1.36 1.10 -0.97
CA THR A 141 -1.04 2.38 -0.33
C THR A 141 -2.08 3.45 -0.65
N LEU A 142 -2.57 3.50 -1.91
CA LEU A 142 -3.64 4.41 -2.29
C LEU A 142 -4.91 4.15 -1.48
N LEU A 143 -5.35 2.89 -1.40
CA LEU A 143 -6.55 2.50 -0.63
C LEU A 143 -6.40 2.85 0.86
N ILE A 144 -5.22 2.63 1.43
CA ILE A 144 -4.94 3.02 2.82
C ILE A 144 -5.07 4.54 2.99
N ARG A 145 -4.47 5.32 2.09
CA ARG A 145 -4.50 6.79 2.19
C ARG A 145 -5.92 7.36 2.13
N LEU A 146 -6.84 6.72 1.41
CA LEU A 146 -8.21 7.21 1.33
C LEU A 146 -8.94 7.23 2.69
N GLY A 147 -8.61 6.32 3.61
CA GLY A 147 -9.25 6.25 4.93
C GLY A 147 -9.01 7.45 5.85
N LYS A 148 -8.03 8.30 5.51
CA LYS A 148 -7.80 9.56 6.23
C LYS A 148 -8.80 10.66 5.89
N TYR A 149 -9.69 10.43 4.92
CA TYR A 149 -10.67 11.41 4.45
C TYR A 149 -12.09 10.97 4.84
N PRO A 150 -12.63 11.43 5.99
CA PRO A 150 -13.97 11.07 6.45
C PRO A 150 -15.06 11.37 5.41
N TRP A 151 -15.00 12.54 4.77
CA TRP A 151 -15.95 12.93 3.72
C TRP A 151 -16.04 11.93 2.54
N LEU A 152 -14.94 11.22 2.25
CA LEU A 152 -14.91 10.19 1.22
C LEU A 152 -15.35 8.84 1.77
N THR A 153 -14.93 8.52 2.99
CA THR A 153 -15.08 7.19 3.54
C THR A 153 -16.41 6.99 4.24
N ASP A 154 -16.93 7.95 4.97
CA ASP A 154 -18.23 7.79 5.67
C ASP A 154 -19.40 7.58 4.69
N THR A 155 -19.28 8.09 3.47
CA THR A 155 -20.27 7.89 2.38
C THR A 155 -20.16 6.54 1.65
N ILE A 156 -19.07 5.79 1.87
CA ILE A 156 -18.70 4.60 1.10
C ILE A 156 -18.50 3.38 2.01
N VAL A 157 -18.06 3.58 3.24
CA VAL A 157 -17.59 2.55 4.17
C VAL A 157 -18.75 1.76 4.81
N ASN A 158 -19.97 2.29 4.74
CA ASN A 158 -21.18 1.59 5.18
C ASN A 158 -21.79 0.71 4.08
N GLU A 159 -21.26 0.76 2.86
CA GLU A 159 -21.74 -0.08 1.77
C GLU A 159 -21.26 -1.52 1.93
N ALA A 160 -22.17 -2.47 1.74
CA ALA A 160 -21.85 -3.90 1.83
C ALA A 160 -21.22 -4.45 0.53
N ASP A 161 -21.58 -3.87 -0.62
CA ASP A 161 -21.20 -4.36 -1.95
C ASP A 161 -19.96 -3.65 -2.54
N HIS A 162 -19.05 -4.44 -3.08
CA HIS A 162 -17.80 -3.95 -3.67
C HIS A 162 -18.02 -3.12 -4.93
N LYS A 163 -18.94 -3.51 -5.82
CA LYS A 163 -19.19 -2.79 -7.07
C LYS A 163 -19.75 -1.40 -6.76
N THR A 164 -20.66 -1.29 -5.79
CA THR A 164 -21.18 -0.02 -5.28
C THR A 164 -20.07 0.85 -4.69
N ILE A 165 -19.17 0.28 -3.88
CA ILE A 165 -18.01 1.00 -3.34
C ILE A 165 -17.15 1.58 -4.48
N VAL A 166 -16.79 0.77 -5.48
CA VAL A 166 -15.97 1.21 -6.61
C VAL A 166 -16.67 2.28 -7.45
N ALA A 167 -17.96 2.13 -7.71
CA ALA A 167 -18.75 3.11 -8.46
C ALA A 167 -18.80 4.47 -7.72
N LYS A 168 -19.04 4.46 -6.40
CA LYS A 168 -19.04 5.67 -5.57
C LYS A 168 -17.65 6.31 -5.50
N LEU A 169 -16.59 5.53 -5.27
CA LEU A 169 -15.21 6.01 -5.30
C LEU A 169 -14.92 6.71 -6.63
N LYS A 170 -15.27 6.08 -7.75
CA LYS A 170 -15.10 6.67 -9.08
C LYS A 170 -15.87 7.98 -9.23
N LYS A 171 -17.14 8.02 -8.83
CA LYS A 171 -17.98 9.23 -8.93
C LYS A 171 -17.41 10.38 -8.10
N VAL A 172 -17.18 10.14 -6.81
CA VAL A 172 -16.71 11.15 -5.85
C VAL A 172 -15.32 11.66 -6.23
N CYS A 173 -14.39 10.75 -6.54
CA CYS A 173 -13.04 11.14 -6.93
C CYS A 173 -13.00 11.84 -8.30
N SER A 174 -13.92 11.54 -9.23
CA SER A 174 -14.02 12.30 -10.48
C SER A 174 -14.45 13.75 -10.23
N ALA A 175 -15.39 13.97 -9.32
CA ALA A 175 -15.84 15.32 -8.95
C ALA A 175 -14.78 16.13 -8.20
N LYS A 176 -13.86 15.48 -7.49
CA LYS A 176 -12.79 16.13 -6.70
C LYS A 176 -11.41 16.07 -7.35
N ARG A 177 -11.31 15.65 -8.62
CA ARG A 177 -10.03 15.36 -9.29
C ARG A 177 -9.06 16.56 -9.38
N ASN A 178 -9.60 17.79 -9.40
CA ASN A 178 -8.80 19.01 -9.52
C ASN A 178 -8.39 19.61 -8.17
N THR A 179 -8.96 19.11 -7.06
CA THR A 179 -8.73 19.66 -5.71
C THR A 179 -8.05 18.66 -4.79
N PHE A 180 -7.89 17.40 -5.23
CA PHE A 180 -7.35 16.34 -4.40
C PHE A 180 -6.54 15.32 -5.22
N ASN A 181 -5.23 15.26 -4.96
CA ASN A 181 -4.30 14.42 -5.72
C ASN A 181 -4.66 12.93 -5.72
N ASP A 182 -5.04 12.34 -4.57
CA ASP A 182 -5.41 10.91 -4.56
C ASP A 182 -6.74 10.66 -5.30
N ALA A 183 -7.64 11.65 -5.40
CA ALA A 183 -8.84 11.53 -6.24
C ALA A 183 -8.49 11.46 -7.73
N MET A 184 -7.55 12.28 -8.21
CA MET A 184 -7.04 12.15 -9.58
C MET A 184 -6.50 10.73 -9.83
N HIS A 185 -5.75 10.18 -8.88
CA HIS A 185 -5.18 8.84 -9.02
C HIS A 185 -6.24 7.74 -8.98
N ILE A 186 -7.24 7.82 -8.11
CA ILE A 186 -8.37 6.88 -8.11
C ILE A 186 -9.11 6.92 -9.43
N HIS A 187 -9.45 8.11 -9.92
CA HIS A 187 -10.12 8.27 -11.22
C HIS A 187 -9.35 7.57 -12.35
N LYS A 188 -8.02 7.71 -12.38
CA LYS A 188 -7.17 7.08 -13.39
C LYS A 188 -6.98 5.57 -13.20
N SER A 189 -6.92 5.09 -11.97
CA SER A 189 -6.38 3.75 -11.67
C SER A 189 -7.40 2.72 -11.18
N ILE A 190 -8.58 3.12 -10.72
CA ILE A 190 -9.51 2.20 -10.05
C ILE A 190 -10.03 1.09 -10.96
N ASN A 191 -10.20 1.35 -12.26
CA ASN A 191 -10.57 0.31 -13.22
C ASN A 191 -9.45 -0.73 -13.39
N MET A 192 -8.19 -0.30 -13.32
CA MET A 192 -7.02 -1.19 -13.40
C MET A 192 -6.88 -2.04 -12.13
N ALA A 193 -7.34 -1.53 -10.98
CA ALA A 193 -7.29 -2.25 -9.71
C ALA A 193 -7.99 -3.61 -9.78
N ASN A 194 -9.21 -3.66 -10.31
CA ASN A 194 -9.95 -4.91 -10.43
C ASN A 194 -9.31 -5.88 -11.43
N ILE A 195 -8.76 -5.38 -12.54
CA ILE A 195 -8.04 -6.22 -13.50
C ILE A 195 -6.84 -6.90 -12.83
N LEU A 196 -6.05 -6.16 -12.07
CA LEU A 196 -4.88 -6.71 -11.39
C LEU A 196 -5.22 -7.76 -10.34
N ILE A 197 -6.25 -7.51 -9.55
CA ILE A 197 -6.59 -8.37 -8.41
C ILE A 197 -7.33 -9.62 -8.89
N SER A 198 -8.30 -9.48 -9.81
CA SER A 198 -9.01 -10.61 -10.43
C SER A 198 -8.06 -11.57 -11.13
N ASN A 199 -7.07 -11.03 -11.86
CA ASN A 199 -6.17 -11.82 -12.70
C ASN A 199 -4.80 -12.02 -12.03
N TYR A 200 -4.74 -11.95 -10.70
CA TYR A 200 -3.47 -11.98 -9.98
C TYR A 200 -2.63 -13.21 -10.32
N ASP A 201 -3.26 -14.38 -10.37
CA ASP A 201 -2.56 -15.64 -10.63
C ASP A 201 -1.90 -15.60 -12.02
N GLU A 202 -2.63 -15.11 -13.03
CA GLU A 202 -2.12 -15.01 -14.41
C GLU A 202 -1.01 -13.95 -14.56
N LEU A 203 -1.09 -12.85 -13.79
CA LEU A 203 -0.19 -11.72 -13.92
C LEU A 203 1.10 -11.89 -13.10
N PHE A 204 1.00 -12.46 -11.89
CA PHE A 204 2.05 -12.42 -10.87
C PHE A 204 2.48 -13.79 -10.32
N LYS A 205 1.66 -14.85 -10.39
CA LYS A 205 2.04 -16.16 -9.82
C LYS A 205 3.23 -16.77 -10.54
N GLY A 206 4.06 -17.50 -9.79
CA GLY A 206 5.26 -18.14 -10.31
C GLY A 206 6.43 -17.19 -10.58
N LYS A 207 6.25 -15.87 -10.40
CA LYS A 207 7.32 -14.88 -10.53
C LYS A 207 7.74 -14.42 -9.14
N SER A 208 9.05 -14.37 -8.90
CA SER A 208 9.59 -13.89 -7.62
C SER A 208 9.30 -12.39 -7.44
N LYS A 209 9.31 -11.91 -6.19
CA LYS A 209 9.26 -10.47 -5.93
C LYS A 209 10.42 -9.77 -6.66
N ARG A 210 11.65 -10.29 -6.56
CA ARG A 210 12.83 -9.74 -7.25
C ARG A 210 12.58 -9.51 -8.75
N TYR A 211 11.89 -10.44 -9.41
CA TYR A 211 11.54 -10.29 -10.82
C TYR A 211 10.66 -9.07 -11.10
N HIS A 212 9.64 -8.80 -10.26
CA HIS A 212 8.73 -7.67 -10.40
C HIS A 212 9.36 -6.32 -10.01
N TRP A 213 10.34 -6.36 -9.12
CA TRP A 213 11.01 -5.16 -8.60
C TRP A 213 12.33 -4.83 -9.32
N SER A 214 12.67 -5.56 -10.39
CA SER A 214 13.90 -5.39 -11.17
C SER A 214 13.98 -4.03 -11.88
N THR A 215 15.18 -3.44 -11.92
CA THR A 215 15.48 -2.13 -12.56
C THR A 215 15.05 -2.03 -14.02
N GLY A 216 15.14 -3.13 -14.78
CA GLY A 216 14.72 -3.18 -16.18
C GLY A 216 13.21 -3.00 -16.39
N LYS A 217 12.40 -3.25 -15.35
CA LYS A 217 10.93 -3.20 -15.43
C LYS A 217 10.32 -1.98 -14.77
N LEU A 218 11.13 -1.19 -14.06
CA LEU A 218 10.67 -0.01 -13.34
C LEU A 218 11.39 1.21 -13.91
N ASN A 219 10.67 2.32 -14.05
CA ASN A 219 11.34 3.60 -14.23
C ASN A 219 12.41 3.77 -13.12
N SER A 220 13.66 4.00 -13.51
CA SER A 220 14.87 4.12 -12.65
C SER A 220 15.49 5.51 -12.92
N SER A 221 16.29 6.16 -12.07
CA SER A 221 17.29 5.75 -11.08
C SER A 221 17.30 6.66 -9.83
N LEU A 222 16.44 7.67 -9.78
CA LEU A 222 16.35 8.68 -8.74
C LEU A 222 14.87 8.97 -8.50
N TYR A 223 14.31 8.45 -7.41
CA TYR A 223 13.06 8.91 -6.77
C TYR A 223 11.72 8.91 -7.53
N TYR A 224 11.60 8.42 -8.77
CA TYR A 224 10.32 8.54 -9.52
C TYR A 224 9.72 7.24 -10.09
N ASN A 225 8.44 7.07 -9.72
CA ASN A 225 7.31 6.80 -10.61
C ASN A 225 7.28 5.44 -11.33
N GLU A 226 7.06 4.36 -10.58
CA GLU A 226 6.42 3.15 -11.12
C GLU A 226 5.32 2.69 -10.15
N GLY A 227 4.11 2.47 -10.66
CA GLY A 227 2.93 2.19 -9.84
C GLY A 227 1.63 2.18 -10.64
N ILE A 228 0.50 2.05 -9.94
CA ILE A 228 -0.78 1.73 -10.57
C ILE A 228 -1.26 2.81 -11.55
N SER A 229 -0.94 4.10 -11.36
CA SER A 229 -1.36 5.13 -12.32
C SER A 229 -0.67 4.99 -13.65
N LEU A 230 0.62 4.64 -13.66
CA LEU A 230 1.37 4.54 -14.91
C LEU A 230 0.96 3.30 -15.68
N LEU A 231 0.68 2.20 -14.97
CA LEU A 231 0.08 1.04 -15.59
C LEU A 231 -1.27 1.39 -16.24
N ALA A 232 -2.12 2.14 -15.53
CA ALA A 232 -3.43 2.53 -16.01
C ALA A 232 -3.41 3.59 -17.14
N ALA A 233 -2.38 4.44 -17.18
CA ALA A 233 -2.20 5.52 -18.15
C ALA A 233 -1.37 5.12 -19.39
N ASP A 234 -1.11 3.83 -19.57
CA ASP A 234 -0.24 3.30 -20.63
C ASP A 234 1.25 3.79 -20.60
N GLN A 235 1.73 4.20 -19.42
CA GLN A 235 3.07 4.79 -19.22
C GLN A 235 4.04 3.93 -18.39
N SER A 236 3.65 2.71 -18.02
CA SER A 236 4.52 1.77 -17.31
C SER A 236 5.74 1.38 -18.15
N LYS A 237 6.91 1.22 -17.49
CA LYS A 237 8.10 0.62 -18.14
C LYS A 237 7.96 -0.90 -18.29
N TYR A 238 7.12 -1.52 -17.47
CA TYR A 238 6.85 -2.95 -17.55
C TYR A 238 5.86 -3.28 -18.70
N LYS A 239 6.28 -3.01 -19.95
CA LYS A 239 5.46 -3.11 -21.17
C LYS A 239 4.75 -4.46 -21.34
N LYS A 240 5.40 -5.58 -20.99
CA LYS A 240 4.78 -6.91 -21.06
C LYS A 240 3.60 -7.06 -20.09
N LEU A 241 3.71 -6.53 -18.86
CA LEU A 241 2.61 -6.55 -17.90
C LEU A 241 1.48 -5.62 -18.36
N GLN A 242 1.83 -4.42 -18.83
CA GLN A 242 0.91 -3.43 -19.35
C GLN A 242 0.06 -3.96 -20.50
N LYS A 243 0.71 -4.51 -21.54
CA LYS A 243 0.03 -5.14 -22.68
C LYS A 243 -0.98 -6.19 -22.21
N LYS A 244 -0.55 -7.08 -21.30
CA LYS A 244 -1.41 -8.13 -20.76
C LYS A 244 -2.62 -7.59 -19.98
N CYS A 245 -2.43 -6.53 -19.20
CA CYS A 245 -3.54 -5.88 -18.49
C CYS A 245 -4.53 -5.21 -19.45
N LEU A 246 -4.04 -4.60 -20.54
CA LEU A 246 -4.88 -3.99 -21.57
C LEU A 246 -5.67 -5.04 -22.38
N GLU A 247 -5.08 -6.19 -22.66
CA GLU A 247 -5.78 -7.34 -23.27
C GLU A 247 -6.90 -7.86 -22.37
N LEU A 248 -6.62 -8.01 -21.07
CA LEU A 248 -7.63 -8.44 -20.09
C LEU A 248 -8.74 -7.40 -19.86
N LYS A 249 -8.49 -6.12 -20.14
CA LYS A 249 -9.51 -5.06 -20.06
C LYS A 249 -10.56 -5.16 -21.18
N LYS A 250 -10.20 -5.78 -22.31
CA LYS A 250 -11.07 -5.90 -23.49
C LYS A 250 -11.96 -7.15 -23.47
N LYS A 251 -11.70 -8.08 -22.54
CA LYS A 251 -12.50 -9.27 -22.30
C LYS A 251 -13.58 -8.95 -21.26
#